data_AF-A0A344PLM5-F1
#
_entry.id   AF-A0A344PLM5-F1
#
_cell.length_a   1.000
_cell.length_b   1.000
_cell.length_c   1.000
_cell.angle_alpha   90.00
_cell.angle_beta   90.00
_cell.angle_gamma   90.00
#
_symmetry.space_group_name_H-M   'P 1'
#
loop_
_entity.id
_entity.type
_entity.pdbx_description
1 polymer ?
#
loop_
_entity_poly.entity_id
_entity_poly.type
_entity_poly.pdbx_seq_one_letter_code
_entity_poly.pdbx_strand_id
1 'polypeptide(L)' 'MPRYRVKITRAVTESTRVTVEALSPEAAQAVAFVALADMEDAFWNLDEGSWNAGPAYITAVEPADV' A
#
# COMPACT_ATOMS: atom_id res chain seq x y z
N MET A 1 12.41 -11.92 -9.38
CA MET A 1 12.63 -11.10 -8.15
C MET A 1 11.64 -11.57 -7.10
N PRO A 2 11.95 -11.50 -5.79
CA PRO A 2 10.98 -11.87 -4.77
C PRO A 2 9.74 -10.96 -4.85
N ARG A 3 8.56 -11.55 -4.62
CA ARG A 3 7.31 -10.81 -4.59
C ARG A 3 7.00 -10.42 -3.15
N TYR A 4 6.55 -9.18 -2.98
CA TYR A 4 6.15 -8.64 -1.70
C TYR A 4 4.71 -8.14 -1.75
N ARG A 5 3.97 -8.40 -0.68
CA ARG A 5 2.66 -7.85 -0.42
C ARG A 5 2.81 -6.70 0.57
N VAL A 6 2.51 -5.50 0.13
CA VAL A 6 2.62 -4.28 0.92
C VAL A 6 1.23 -3.80 1.30
N LYS A 7 0.97 -3.64 2.60
CA LYS A 7 -0.26 -3.05 3.12
C LYS A 7 -0.05 -1.56 3.34
N ILE A 8 -0.82 -0.77 2.59
CA ILE A 8 -0.83 0.69 2.69
C ILE A 8 -2.11 1.09 3.41
N THR A 9 -1.97 1.86 4.48
CA THR A 9 -3.07 2.34 5.33
C THR A 9 -3.14 3.86 5.23
N ARG A 10 -4.35 4.39 5.11
CA ARG A 10 -4.59 5.84 5.10
C ARG A 10 -5.42 6.29 6.29
N ALA A 11 -6.39 5.47 6.70
CA ALA A 11 -7.21 5.70 7.88
C ALA A 11 -7.30 4.42 8.73
N VAL A 12 -7.84 4.55 9.95
CA VAL A 12 -8.02 3.40 10.87
C VAL A 12 -8.85 2.28 10.23
N THR A 13 -9.80 2.66 9.36
CA THR A 13 -10.72 1.75 8.66
C THR A 13 -10.31 1.47 7.21
N GLU A 14 -9.35 2.21 6.65
CA GLU A 14 -9.00 2.15 5.23
C GLU A 14 -7.58 1.66 5.00
N SER A 15 -7.48 0.48 4.39
CA SER A 15 -6.21 -0.06 3.93
C SER A 15 -6.37 -0.82 2.62
N THR A 16 -5.35 -0.74 1.78
CA THR A 16 -5.22 -1.54 0.56
C THR A 16 -3.97 -2.39 0.61
N ARG A 17 -3.91 -3.39 -0.26
CA ARG A 17 -2.74 -4.26 -0.41
C ARG A 17 -2.30 -4.26 -1.85
N VAL A 18 -1.02 -3.96 -2.07
CA VAL A 18 -0.39 -3.96 -3.39
C VAL A 18 0.66 -5.06 -3.42
N THR A 19 0.70 -5.83 -4.50
CA THR A 19 1.75 -6.84 -4.71
C THR A 19 2.76 -6.30 -5.70
N VAL A 20 4.02 -6.25 -5.30
CA VAL A 20 5.12 -5.72 -6.10
C VAL A 20 6.31 -6.67 -6.13
N GLU A 21 7.10 -6.59 -7.19
CA GLU A 21 8.39 -7.27 -7.28
C GLU A 21 9.48 -6.32 -6.85
N ALA A 22 10.33 -6.74 -5.92
CA ALA A 22 11.45 -5.94 -5.42
C ALA A 22 12.61 -6.83 -4.98
N LEU A 23 13.80 -6.24 -4.83
CA LEU A 23 14.99 -6.96 -4.35
C LEU A 23 15.09 -7.01 -2.82
N SER A 24 14.35 -6.13 -2.12
CA SER A 24 14.30 -6.08 -0.66
C SER A 24 12.94 -5.56 -0.19
N PRO A 25 12.58 -5.79 1.09
CA PRO A 25 11.36 -5.23 1.68
C PRO A 25 11.30 -3.70 1.61
N GLU A 26 12.42 -3.01 1.78
CA GLU A 26 12.51 -1.55 1.71
C GLU A 26 12.28 -1.05 0.28
N ALA A 27 12.85 -1.74 -0.71
CA ALA A 27 12.58 -1.45 -2.12
C ALA A 27 11.10 -1.70 -2.46
N ALA A 28 10.49 -2.75 -1.89
CA ALA A 28 9.07 -3.02 -2.08
C ALA A 28 8.17 -1.88 -1.59
N GLN A 29 8.55 -1.19 -0.51
CA GLN A 29 7.80 -0.04 -0.01
C GLN A 29 7.74 1.11 -1.03
N ALA A 30 8.89 1.47 -1.61
CA ALA A 30 8.96 2.53 -2.61
C ALA A 30 8.18 2.15 -3.88
N VAL A 31 8.35 0.91 -4.36
CA VAL A 31 7.64 0.41 -5.54
C VAL A 31 6.14 0.32 -5.29
N ALA A 32 5.71 -0.03 -4.08
CA ALA A 32 4.29 -0.12 -3.74
C ALA A 32 3.58 1.25 -3.75
N PHE A 33 4.25 2.34 -3.37
CA PHE A 33 3.68 3.67 -3.52
C PHE A 33 3.56 4.12 -4.97
N VAL A 34 4.53 3.77 -5.82
CA VAL A 34 4.46 4.03 -7.26
C VAL A 34 3.33 3.22 -7.89
N ALA A 35 3.25 1.92 -7.61
CA ALA A 35 2.19 1.04 -8.09
C ALA A 35 0.80 1.47 -7.59
N LEU A 36 0.71 2.03 -6.38
CA LEU A 36 -0.53 2.61 -5.87
C LEU A 36 -0.94 3.88 -6.64
N ALA A 37 0.03 4.72 -7.02
CA ALA A 37 -0.23 5.94 -7.81
C ALA A 37 -0.64 5.61 -9.25
N ASP A 38 -0.10 4.52 -9.82
CA ASP A 38 -0.43 4.03 -11.16
C ASP A 38 -1.74 3.22 -11.21
N MET A 39 -2.29 2.82 -10.06
CA MET A 39 -3.60 2.17 -10.00
C MET A 39 -4.70 3.23 -10.28
N GLU A 40 -5.14 3.30 -11.54
CA GLU A 40 -6.28 4.12 -12.00
C GLU A 40 -7.56 3.90 -11.16
N ASP A 41 -7.73 2.69 -10.61
CA ASP A 41 -8.85 2.27 -9.76
C ASP A 41 -8.48 2.12 -8.27
N ALA A 42 -7.43 2.79 -7.78
CA ALA A 42 -7.24 2.94 -6.35
C ALA A 42 -8.31 3.89 -5.78
N PHE A 43 -9.57 3.47 -5.83
CA PHE A 43 -10.71 4.09 -5.19
C PHE A 43 -10.52 3.99 -3.69
N TRP A 44 -9.82 4.97 -3.14
CA TRP A 44 -9.97 5.35 -1.75
C TRP A 44 -11.37 5.95 -1.64
N ASN A 45 -12.36 5.11 -1.32
CA ASN A 45 -13.67 5.59 -0.91
C ASN A 45 -13.46 6.43 0.34
N LEU A 46 -13.22 7.73 0.15
CA LEU A 46 -13.16 8.72 1.20
C LEU A 46 -14.51 8.70 1.90
N ASP A 47 -14.57 8.04 3.06
CA ASP A 47 -15.70 8.27 3.97
C ASP A 47 -15.63 9.75 4.40
N GLU A 48 -16.70 10.52 4.13
CA GLU A 48 -16.89 11.92 4.53
C GLU A 48 -16.97 12.02 6.07
N GLY A 49 -15.89 11.68 6.75
CA GLY A 49 -15.86 11.49 8.19
C GLY A 49 -14.51 11.04 8.74
N SER A 50 -13.57 10.63 7.89
CA SER A 50 -12.21 10.30 8.33
C SER A 50 -11.47 11.56 8.78
N TRP A 51 -11.52 11.80 10.10
CA TRP A 51 -10.82 12.89 10.79
C TRP A 51 -9.29 12.83 10.62
N ASN A 52 -8.78 11.72 10.08
CA ASN A 52 -7.37 11.41 9.90
C ASN A 52 -6.99 11.45 8.42
N ALA A 53 -7.22 12.59 7.76
CA ALA A 53 -6.81 12.86 6.38
C ALA A 53 -5.27 13.00 6.22
N GLY A 54 -4.50 12.16 6.91
CA GLY A 54 -3.05 12.09 6.78
C GLY A 54 -2.61 11.43 5.48
N PRO A 55 -1.33 11.58 5.10
CA PRO A 55 -0.75 10.84 3.98
C PRO A 55 -0.82 9.33 4.26
N ALA A 56 -1.06 8.55 3.20
CA ALA A 56 -1.01 7.09 3.28
C ALA A 56 0.38 6.62 3.74
N TYR A 57 0.43 5.60 4.61
CA TYR A 57 1.65 5.05 5.16
C TYR A 57 1.62 3.52 5.13
N ILE A 58 2.79 2.89 5.10
CA ILE A 58 2.89 1.44 5.05
C ILE A 58 2.80 0.88 6.47
N THR A 59 1.92 -0.10 6.66
CA THR A 59 1.74 -0.78 7.95
C THR A 59 2.27 -2.20 7.97
N ALA A 60 2.44 -2.83 6.81
CA ALA A 60 3.01 -4.16 6.70
C ALA A 60 3.69 -4.38 5.35
N VAL A 61 4.77 -5.15 5.36
CA VAL A 61 5.43 -5.70 4.17
C VAL A 61 5.67 -7.17 4.44
N GLU A 62 5.07 -8.02 3.62
CA GLU A 62 5.14 -9.47 3.76
C GLU A 62 5.67 -10.08 2.46
N PRO A 63 6.47 -11.15 2.49
CA PRO A 63 6.75 -11.93 1.28
C PRO A 63 5.44 -12.51 0.74
N ALA A 64 5.21 -12.41 -0.56
CA ALA A 64 3.99 -12.93 -1.19
C ALA A 64 4.11 -14.42 -1.56
N ASP A 65 5.29 -15.03 -1.38
CA ASP A 65 5.62 -16.41 -1.74
C ASP A 65 5.49 -17.39 -0.54
N VAL A 66 4.58 -17.12 0.42
CA VAL A 66 4.30 -18.00 1.58
C VAL A 66 2.88 -18.52 1.53
#